data_AF-A0A3C1M090-F1
#
_entry.id   AF-A0A3C1M090-F1
#
_cell.length_a   1.000
_cell.length_b   1.000
_cell.length_c   1.000
_cell.angle_alpha   90.00
_cell.angle_beta   90.00
_cell.angle_gamma   90.00
#
_symmetry.space_group_name_H-M   'P 1'
#
loop_
_entity.id
_entity.type
_entity.pdbx_description
1 polymer ?
#
loop_
_entity_poly.entity_id
_entity_poly.type
_entity_poly.pdbx_seq_one_letter_code
_entity_poly.pdbx_strand_id
1 'polypeptide(L)'
;PAQRDLSDEANFRRFMGLRQGFHEETWSHFRWQKTSSLEDIRKTLGEFLQLSGDRQPLPRTIRSLQITKRAPSGRVQALTVETENRTLTIEKDEIIDAFAAPNSLLFYLEPQMSGTTLQGYRFVGGGLGHGVGMSQTGSYTLARRGFSFAQILNFYYTGTQLQSLPR
;
A
#
# COMPACT_ATOMS: atom_id res chain seq x y z
N PRO A 1 16.50 8.30 11.48
CA PRO A 1 17.15 7.07 10.95
C PRO A 1 17.40 7.23 9.45
N ALA A 2 18.66 7.16 9.01
CA ALA A 2 19.00 7.14 7.58
C ALA A 2 18.05 6.18 6.86
N GLN A 3 17.36 6.69 5.84
CA GLN A 3 16.26 6.03 5.17
C GLN A 3 16.81 4.80 4.46
N ARG A 4 16.81 3.66 5.17
CA ARG A 4 17.19 2.37 4.60
C ARG A 4 16.32 2.16 3.37
N ASP A 5 16.93 1.69 2.29
CA ASP A 5 16.20 1.36 1.08
C ASP A 5 15.08 0.39 1.41
N LEU A 6 13.85 0.88 1.32
CA LEU A 6 12.65 0.11 1.64
C LEU A 6 12.21 -0.75 0.47
N SER A 7 12.94 -0.78 -0.66
CA SER A 7 12.71 -1.74 -1.72
C SER A 7 13.06 -3.18 -1.29
N ASP A 8 13.99 -3.33 -0.34
CA ASP A 8 14.31 -4.61 0.30
C ASP A 8 13.22 -5.05 1.29
N GLU A 9 12.76 -6.30 1.15
CA GLU A 9 11.64 -6.84 1.93
C GLU A 9 11.95 -6.94 3.43
N ALA A 10 13.19 -7.27 3.82
CA ALA A 10 13.57 -7.37 5.23
C ALA A 10 13.61 -5.98 5.90
N ASN A 11 14.16 -4.99 5.20
CA ASN A 11 14.12 -3.60 5.63
C ASN A 11 12.69 -3.07 5.72
N PHE A 12 11.86 -3.37 4.73
CA PHE A 12 10.45 -2.96 4.71
C PHE A 12 9.67 -3.54 5.89
N ARG A 13 9.79 -4.84 6.18
CA ARG A 13 9.13 -5.49 7.32
C ARG A 13 9.56 -4.88 8.66
N ARG A 14 10.85 -4.59 8.83
CA ARG A 14 11.36 -3.88 10.02
C ARG A 14 10.74 -2.48 10.14
N PHE A 15 10.67 -1.73 9.03
CA PHE A 15 10.03 -0.42 8.99
C PHE A 15 8.54 -0.48 9.37
N MET A 16 7.82 -1.50 8.86
CA MET A 16 6.41 -1.71 9.21
C MET A 16 6.19 -2.02 10.68
N GLY A 17 7.18 -2.61 11.36
CA GLY A 17 7.17 -2.84 12.81
C GLY A 17 7.33 -1.57 13.66
N LEU A 18 7.84 -0.47 13.09
CA LEU A 18 7.96 0.81 13.80
C LEU A 18 6.57 1.43 13.97
N ARG A 19 6.18 1.67 15.23
CA ARG A 19 4.87 2.26 15.58
C ARG A 19 4.95 3.65 16.22
N GLN A 20 6.15 4.14 16.52
CA GLN A 20 6.38 5.41 17.20
C GLN A 20 7.30 6.30 16.38
N GLY A 21 7.23 7.61 16.61
CA GLY A 21 8.04 8.61 15.92
C GLY A 21 7.44 9.08 14.60
N PHE A 22 6.13 8.90 14.41
CA PHE A 22 5.41 9.35 13.21
C PHE A 22 4.32 10.36 13.59
N HIS A 23 4.02 11.30 12.70
CA HIS A 23 2.93 12.26 12.94
C HIS A 23 1.55 11.60 12.82
N GLU A 24 1.48 10.43 12.17
CA GLU A 24 0.27 9.66 11.97
C GLU A 24 0.07 8.56 13.02
N GLU A 25 0.99 8.37 13.98
CA GLU A 25 1.06 7.15 14.81
C GLU A 25 -0.21 6.80 15.60
N THR A 26 -1.04 7.78 15.93
CA THR A 26 -2.31 7.61 16.65
C THR A 26 -3.52 7.37 15.75
N TRP A 27 -3.36 7.43 14.44
CA TRP A 27 -4.44 7.31 13.47
C TRP A 27 -4.67 5.85 13.06
N SER A 28 -5.94 5.47 12.91
CA SER A 28 -6.35 4.09 12.56
C SER A 28 -5.73 3.56 11.25
N HIS A 29 -5.49 4.45 10.28
CA HIS A 29 -4.90 4.08 9.00
C HIS A 29 -3.37 4.02 9.01
N PHE A 30 -2.69 4.44 10.08
CA PHE A 30 -1.23 4.46 10.11
C PHE A 30 -0.61 3.07 9.96
N ARG A 31 -1.20 2.08 10.62
CA ARG A 31 -0.86 0.66 10.49
C ARG A 31 -2.12 -0.17 10.47
N TRP A 32 -2.29 -0.97 9.43
CA TRP A 32 -3.44 -1.83 9.25
C TRP A 32 -2.99 -3.24 8.87
N GLN A 33 -3.84 -4.20 9.20
CA GLN A 33 -3.72 -5.59 8.77
C GLN A 33 -5.09 -6.02 8.26
N LYS A 34 -5.14 -6.54 7.05
CA LYS A 34 -6.37 -7.03 6.44
C LYS A 34 -6.12 -8.38 5.79
N THR A 35 -6.98 -9.34 6.08
CA THR A 35 -6.90 -10.68 5.51
C THR A 35 -7.90 -10.80 4.38
N SER A 36 -7.51 -11.48 3.30
CA SER A 36 -8.40 -11.81 2.18
C SER A 36 -8.22 -13.28 1.84
N SER A 37 -9.34 -13.99 1.73
CA SER A 37 -9.35 -15.40 1.31
C SER A 37 -8.97 -15.52 -0.16
N LEU A 38 -8.53 -16.70 -0.62
CA LEU A 38 -8.31 -16.93 -2.06
C LEU A 38 -9.58 -16.71 -2.88
N GLU A 39 -10.76 -16.96 -2.30
CA GLU A 39 -12.05 -16.71 -2.96
C GLU A 39 -12.28 -15.20 -3.17
N ASP A 40 -12.08 -14.39 -2.13
CA ASP A 40 -12.23 -12.94 -2.22
C ASP A 40 -11.22 -12.33 -3.19
N ILE A 41 -9.96 -12.76 -3.12
CA ILE A 41 -8.91 -12.31 -4.05
C ILE A 41 -9.28 -12.66 -5.48
N ARG A 42 -9.76 -13.88 -5.75
CA ARG A 42 -10.21 -14.30 -7.08
C ARG A 42 -11.38 -13.45 -7.57
N LYS A 43 -12.34 -13.17 -6.67
CA LYS A 43 -13.51 -12.37 -6.99
C LYS A 43 -13.11 -10.94 -7.40
N THR A 44 -12.39 -10.21 -6.56
CA THR A 44 -12.04 -8.81 -6.84
C THR A 44 -11.08 -8.70 -8.03
N LEU A 45 -10.13 -9.63 -8.15
CA LEU A 45 -9.26 -9.70 -9.32
C LEU A 45 -10.07 -9.93 -10.60
N GLY A 46 -11.07 -10.79 -10.55
CA GLY A 46 -11.91 -11.07 -11.70
C GLY A 46 -12.80 -9.89 -12.10
N GLU A 47 -13.36 -9.16 -11.14
CA GLU A 47 -14.09 -7.91 -11.37
C GLU A 47 -13.19 -6.87 -12.04
N PHE A 48 -11.96 -6.68 -11.51
CA PHE A 48 -10.97 -5.79 -12.10
C PHE A 48 -10.60 -6.18 -13.54
N LEU A 49 -10.26 -7.46 -13.79
CA LEU A 49 -9.87 -7.93 -15.12
C LEU A 49 -10.97 -7.69 -16.16
N GLN A 50 -12.23 -7.93 -15.80
CA GLN A 50 -13.37 -7.66 -16.68
C GLN A 50 -13.51 -6.17 -16.99
N LEU A 51 -13.38 -5.31 -15.97
CA LEU A 51 -13.45 -3.86 -16.15
C LEU A 51 -12.29 -3.31 -16.99
N SER A 52 -11.10 -3.90 -16.86
CA SER A 52 -9.91 -3.58 -17.65
C SER A 52 -9.95 -4.14 -19.08
N GLY A 53 -11.03 -4.84 -19.45
CA GLY A 53 -11.25 -5.36 -20.80
C GLY A 53 -10.57 -6.71 -21.10
N ASP A 54 -10.07 -7.42 -20.08
CA ASP A 54 -9.60 -8.80 -20.26
C ASP A 54 -10.80 -9.71 -20.57
N ARG A 55 -10.73 -10.40 -21.71
CA ARG A 55 -11.78 -11.31 -22.21
C ARG A 55 -11.46 -12.78 -21.95
N GLN A 56 -10.33 -13.08 -21.32
CA GLN A 56 -9.97 -14.44 -21.00
C GLN A 56 -10.82 -14.97 -19.83
N PRO A 57 -11.05 -16.29 -19.77
CA PRO A 57 -11.74 -16.90 -18.63
C PRO A 57 -11.04 -16.57 -17.30
N LEU A 58 -11.84 -16.27 -16.27
CA LEU A 58 -11.30 -16.04 -14.94
C LEU A 58 -10.57 -17.29 -14.43
N PRO A 59 -9.39 -17.13 -13.82
CA PRO A 59 -8.66 -18.23 -13.21
C PRO A 59 -9.48 -18.84 -12.07
N ARG A 60 -9.54 -20.17 -12.00
CA ARG A 60 -10.27 -20.89 -10.96
C ARG A 60 -9.47 -20.97 -9.67
N THR A 61 -8.15 -21.12 -9.79
CA THR A 61 -7.25 -21.39 -8.67
C THR A 61 -6.11 -20.37 -8.63
N ILE A 62 -5.97 -19.70 -7.50
CA ILE A 62 -4.80 -18.87 -7.23
C ILE A 62 -3.76 -19.75 -6.52
N ARG A 63 -2.55 -19.83 -7.07
CA ARG A 63 -1.43 -20.58 -6.49
C ARG A 63 -0.59 -19.70 -5.57
N SER A 64 -0.30 -18.47 -6.00
CA SER A 64 0.49 -17.54 -5.19
C SER A 64 0.26 -16.07 -5.57
N LEU A 65 0.45 -15.19 -4.59
CA LEU A 65 0.63 -13.75 -4.77
C LEU A 65 2.06 -13.38 -4.34
N GLN A 66 2.75 -12.62 -5.18
CA GLN A 66 4.12 -12.19 -4.93
C GLN A 66 4.29 -10.71 -5.27
N ILE A 67 4.89 -9.95 -4.36
CA ILE A 67 5.35 -8.58 -4.66
C ILE A 67 6.67 -8.73 -5.41
N THR A 68 6.68 -8.38 -6.69
CA THR A 68 7.84 -8.55 -7.57
C THR A 68 8.66 -7.28 -7.74
N LYS A 69 8.06 -6.10 -7.47
CA LYS A 69 8.76 -4.82 -7.50
C LYS A 69 8.27 -3.88 -6.42
N ARG A 70 9.22 -3.22 -5.75
CA ARG A 70 8.98 -2.21 -4.71
C ARG A 70 9.86 -0.99 -4.95
N ALA A 71 9.29 0.21 -4.77
CA ALA A 71 10.05 1.46 -4.86
C ALA A 71 10.95 1.63 -3.62
N PRO A 72 12.00 2.47 -3.66
CA PRO A 72 12.83 2.77 -2.48
C PRO A 72 12.06 3.36 -1.30
N SER A 73 10.87 3.93 -1.55
CA SER A 73 9.94 4.40 -0.51
C SER A 73 9.12 3.28 0.16
N GLY A 74 9.27 2.04 -0.29
CA GLY A 74 8.57 0.87 0.23
C GLY A 74 7.24 0.57 -0.46
N ARG A 75 6.77 1.42 -1.37
CA ARG A 75 5.51 1.20 -2.10
C ARG A 75 5.65 0.09 -3.14
N VAL A 76 4.71 -0.83 -3.15
CA VAL A 76 4.58 -1.87 -4.18
C VAL A 76 4.40 -1.20 -5.54
N GLN A 77 5.10 -1.72 -6.54
CA GLN A 77 5.04 -1.25 -7.93
C GLN A 77 4.51 -2.33 -8.86
N ALA A 78 4.76 -3.60 -8.55
CA ALA A 78 4.22 -4.74 -9.27
C ALA A 78 3.91 -5.88 -8.30
N LEU A 79 2.75 -6.51 -8.50
CA LEU A 79 2.31 -7.70 -7.81
C LEU A 79 1.94 -8.75 -8.85
N THR A 80 2.52 -9.93 -8.72
CA THR A 80 2.25 -11.07 -9.59
C THR A 80 1.29 -12.04 -8.92
N VAL A 81 0.25 -12.44 -9.65
CA VAL A 81 -0.69 -13.50 -9.29
C VAL A 81 -0.42 -14.70 -10.19
N GLU A 82 0.05 -15.78 -9.59
CA GLU A 82 0.22 -17.05 -10.27
C GLU A 82 -1.07 -17.87 -10.13
N THR A 83 -1.60 -18.34 -11.26
CA THR A 83 -2.82 -19.17 -11.30
C THR A 83 -2.51 -20.56 -11.84
N GLU A 84 -3.53 -21.39 -12.04
CA GLU A 84 -3.35 -22.72 -12.63
C GLU A 84 -2.80 -22.69 -14.06
N ASN A 85 -3.08 -21.62 -14.82
CA ASN A 85 -2.90 -21.57 -16.27
C ASN A 85 -2.27 -20.28 -16.79
N ARG A 86 -2.15 -19.22 -15.97
CA ARG A 86 -1.52 -17.96 -16.37
C ARG A 86 -0.89 -17.24 -15.18
N THR A 87 0.02 -16.34 -15.52
CA THR A 87 0.62 -15.40 -14.58
C THR A 87 0.15 -14.01 -14.93
N LEU A 88 -0.43 -13.31 -13.96
CA LEU A 88 -0.91 -11.94 -14.09
C LEU A 88 0.02 -11.01 -13.35
N THR A 89 0.42 -9.90 -13.95
CA THR A 89 1.16 -8.84 -13.27
C THR A 89 0.26 -7.61 -13.20
N ILE A 90 -0.01 -7.14 -11.98
CA ILE A 90 -0.81 -5.96 -11.68
C ILE A 90 0.15 -4.87 -11.19
N GLU A 91 0.07 -3.68 -11.77
CA GLU A 91 1.05 -2.62 -11.52
C GLU A 91 0.45 -1.38 -10.87
N LYS A 92 1.22 -0.76 -9.97
CA LYS A 92 0.92 0.55 -9.38
C LYS A 92 -0.51 0.61 -8.81
N ASP A 93 -1.29 1.62 -9.19
CA ASP A 93 -2.59 1.92 -8.60
C ASP A 93 -3.64 0.85 -8.94
N GLU A 94 -3.46 0.10 -10.03
CA GLU A 94 -4.32 -1.04 -10.37
C GLU A 94 -4.32 -2.12 -9.27
N ILE A 95 -3.28 -2.18 -8.44
CA ILE A 95 -3.23 -3.10 -7.29
C ILE A 95 -4.32 -2.76 -6.27
N ILE A 96 -4.63 -1.48 -6.09
CA ILE A 96 -5.71 -1.04 -5.18
C ILE A 96 -7.06 -1.35 -5.80
N ASP A 97 -7.20 -1.22 -7.11
CA ASP A 97 -8.43 -1.53 -7.83
C ASP A 97 -8.69 -3.04 -7.91
N ALA A 98 -7.63 -3.85 -8.05
CA ALA A 98 -7.71 -5.30 -8.18
C ALA A 98 -7.95 -6.04 -6.85
N PHE A 99 -7.54 -5.45 -5.72
CA PHE A 99 -7.62 -6.10 -4.42
C PHE A 99 -8.27 -5.19 -3.37
N ALA A 100 -9.40 -5.63 -2.81
CA ALA A 100 -10.13 -4.85 -1.80
C ALA A 100 -9.40 -4.70 -0.44
N ALA A 101 -8.42 -5.56 -0.16
CA ALA A 101 -7.70 -5.55 1.11
C ALA A 101 -6.80 -4.31 1.29
N PRO A 102 -5.77 -4.06 0.46
CA PRO A 102 -4.83 -2.97 0.70
C PRO A 102 -5.50 -1.58 0.72
N ASN A 103 -5.20 -0.77 1.74
CA ASN A 103 -5.64 0.65 1.80
C ASN A 103 -4.67 1.62 1.10
N SER A 104 -3.49 1.13 0.75
CA SER A 104 -2.38 1.88 0.13
C SER A 104 -1.43 0.88 -0.52
N LEU A 105 -0.50 1.37 -1.34
CA LEU A 105 0.58 0.56 -1.91
C LEU A 105 1.71 0.26 -0.93
N LEU A 106 1.63 0.73 0.32
CA LEU A 106 2.66 0.54 1.34
C LEU A 106 2.33 -0.70 2.19
N PHE A 107 2.55 -1.89 1.64
CA PHE A 107 2.26 -3.15 2.33
C PHE A 107 3.21 -4.30 1.96
N TYR A 108 3.18 -5.35 2.77
CA TYR A 108 3.74 -6.66 2.45
C TYR A 108 2.69 -7.76 2.64
N LEU A 109 2.96 -8.93 2.07
CA LEU A 109 2.08 -10.09 2.10
C LEU A 109 2.55 -11.14 3.11
N GLU A 110 1.60 -11.75 3.80
CA GLU A 110 1.83 -12.95 4.61
C GLU A 110 0.85 -14.04 4.17
N PRO A 111 1.34 -15.16 3.59
CA PRO A 111 0.47 -16.27 3.24
C PRO A 111 -0.20 -16.83 4.49
N GLN A 112 -1.51 -17.06 4.40
CA GLN A 112 -2.30 -17.69 5.46
C GLN A 112 -2.47 -19.15 5.10
N MET A 113 -1.87 -20.05 5.88
CA MET A 113 -1.84 -21.48 5.62
C MET A 113 -2.74 -22.23 6.60
N SER A 114 -3.44 -23.25 6.13
CA SER A 114 -4.06 -24.30 6.95
C SER A 114 -3.36 -25.62 6.61
N GLY A 115 -2.46 -26.06 7.48
CA GLY A 115 -1.51 -27.13 7.16
C GLY A 115 -0.64 -26.73 5.96
N THR A 116 -0.67 -27.52 4.89
CA THR A 116 0.05 -27.24 3.64
C THR A 116 -0.81 -26.50 2.60
N THR A 117 -2.06 -26.17 2.92
CA THR A 117 -2.99 -25.54 1.98
C THR A 117 -3.06 -24.03 2.20
N LEU A 118 -2.74 -23.27 1.16
CA LEU A 118 -2.91 -21.82 1.14
C LEU A 118 -4.41 -21.46 1.20
N GLN A 119 -4.79 -20.63 2.18
CA GLN A 119 -6.16 -20.16 2.40
C GLN A 119 -6.38 -18.73 1.92
N GLY A 120 -5.31 -17.94 1.84
CA GLY A 120 -5.38 -16.54 1.46
C GLY A 120 -4.13 -15.78 1.88
N TYR A 121 -4.24 -14.46 1.96
CA TYR A 121 -3.15 -13.57 2.32
C TYR A 121 -3.59 -12.56 3.36
N ARG A 122 -2.70 -12.28 4.32
CA ARG A 122 -2.78 -11.10 5.17
C ARG A 122 -1.91 -10.01 4.57
N PHE A 123 -2.54 -8.89 4.23
CA PHE A 123 -1.91 -7.67 3.79
C PHE A 123 -1.58 -6.85 5.03
N VAL A 124 -0.29 -6.63 5.28
CA VAL A 124 0.19 -5.83 6.41
C VAL A 124 0.78 -4.54 5.85
N GLY A 125 0.12 -3.42 6.14
CA GLY A 125 0.45 -2.15 5.52
C GLY A 125 0.21 -0.94 6.39
N GLY A 126 0.41 0.23 5.79
CA GLY A 126 0.29 1.50 6.50
C GLY A 126 -0.09 2.66 5.58
N GLY A 127 -0.67 3.69 6.19
CA GLY A 127 -1.20 4.84 5.47
C GLY A 127 -2.49 4.54 4.69
N LEU A 128 -3.03 5.61 4.11
CA LEU A 128 -4.21 5.62 3.26
C LEU A 128 -3.91 6.53 2.05
N GLY A 129 -4.15 6.03 0.84
CA GLY A 129 -3.90 6.77 -0.41
C GLY A 129 -2.48 6.63 -0.98
N HIS A 130 -2.19 7.42 -2.03
CA HIS A 130 -0.96 7.31 -2.83
C HIS A 130 0.30 7.79 -2.08
N GLY A 131 0.14 8.67 -1.09
CA GLY A 131 1.19 9.14 -0.17
C GLY A 131 2.31 9.96 -0.83
N VAL A 132 1.92 10.84 -1.74
CA VAL A 132 2.76 11.91 -2.30
C VAL A 132 2.24 13.26 -1.80
N GLY A 133 3.13 14.18 -1.47
CA GLY A 133 2.78 15.51 -0.97
C GLY A 133 2.49 15.50 0.53
N MET A 134 1.34 16.05 0.92
CA MET A 134 0.99 16.31 2.31
C MET A 134 0.09 15.22 2.91
N SER A 135 0.51 14.67 4.05
CA SER A 135 -0.33 13.80 4.87
C SER A 135 -1.34 14.63 5.65
N GLN A 136 -2.64 14.46 5.38
CA GLN A 136 -3.69 15.23 6.06
C GLN A 136 -3.70 14.96 7.58
N THR A 137 -3.57 13.69 7.97
CA THR A 137 -3.54 13.27 9.38
C THR A 137 -2.26 13.71 10.07
N GLY A 138 -1.12 13.65 9.38
CA GLY A 138 0.15 14.19 9.87
C GLY A 138 0.10 15.70 10.07
N SER A 139 -0.47 16.44 9.11
CA SER A 139 -0.71 17.88 9.21
C SER A 139 -1.62 18.25 10.38
N TYR A 140 -2.68 17.47 10.63
CA TYR A 140 -3.54 17.66 11.80
C TYR A 140 -2.75 17.49 13.11
N THR A 141 -1.92 16.45 13.21
CA THR A 141 -1.07 16.24 14.40
C THR A 141 -0.06 17.38 14.57
N LEU A 142 0.57 17.85 13.49
CA LEU A 142 1.50 18.99 13.53
C LEU A 142 0.79 20.28 13.99
N ALA A 143 -0.41 20.55 13.47
CA ALA A 143 -1.22 21.70 13.89
C ALA A 143 -1.55 21.64 15.39
N ARG A 144 -1.95 20.45 15.91
CA ARG A 144 -2.18 20.23 17.35
C ARG A 144 -0.92 20.40 18.20
N ARG A 145 0.26 20.26 17.61
CA ARG A 145 1.57 20.52 18.26
C ARG A 145 2.01 21.99 18.13
N GLY A 146 1.15 22.86 17.59
CA GLY A 146 1.41 24.31 17.49
C GLY A 146 2.10 24.77 16.21
N PHE A 147 2.23 23.91 15.20
CA PHE A 147 2.83 24.32 13.92
C PHE A 147 1.85 25.20 13.14
N SER A 148 2.35 26.29 12.56
CA SER A 148 1.58 27.12 11.63
C SER A 148 1.38 26.40 10.29
N PHE A 149 0.38 26.84 9.52
CA PHE A 149 0.15 26.28 8.18
C PHE A 149 1.39 26.42 7.27
N ALA A 150 2.15 27.52 7.39
CA ALA A 150 3.38 27.73 6.64
C ALA A 150 4.47 26.73 7.04
N GLN A 151 4.62 26.43 8.33
CA GLN A 151 5.56 25.40 8.81
C GLN A 151 5.17 24.00 8.33
N ILE A 152 3.86 23.69 8.33
CA ILE A 152 3.34 22.40 7.83
C ILE A 152 3.60 22.26 6.34
N LEU A 153 3.31 23.30 5.54
CA LEU A 153 3.59 23.27 4.09
C LEU A 153 5.08 23.10 3.81
N ASN A 154 5.95 23.84 4.52
CA ASN A 154 7.39 23.71 4.35
C ASN A 154 7.93 22.32 4.76
N PHE A 155 7.29 21.66 5.72
CA PHE A 155 7.62 20.29 6.12
C PHE A 155 7.37 19.28 4.99
N TYR A 156 6.22 19.37 4.29
CA TYR A 156 5.86 18.41 3.22
C TYR A 156 6.39 18.80 1.83
N TYR A 157 6.53 20.10 1.57
CA TYR A 157 6.90 20.66 0.28
C TYR A 157 8.19 21.46 0.41
N THR A 158 9.27 20.76 0.75
CA THR A 158 10.58 21.36 0.92
C THR A 158 11.02 22.10 -0.34
N GLY A 159 11.51 23.34 -0.18
CA GLY A 159 11.95 24.17 -1.30
C GLY A 159 10.83 24.94 -2.02
N THR A 160 9.59 24.86 -1.54
CA THR A 160 8.51 25.72 -2.04
C THR A 160 8.46 27.06 -1.29
N GLN A 161 7.84 28.06 -1.91
CA GLN A 161 7.60 29.36 -1.31
C GLN A 161 6.11 29.64 -1.27
N LEU A 162 5.63 30.12 -0.13
CA LEU A 162 4.26 30.58 0.02
C LEU A 162 4.15 32.00 -0.55
N GLN A 163 3.22 32.20 -1.48
CA GLN A 163 2.95 33.51 -2.08
C GLN A 163 1.46 33.84 -1.99
N SER A 164 1.15 35.13 -1.86
CA SER A 164 -0.22 35.64 -2.02
C SER A 164 -0.52 35.82 -3.49
N LEU A 165 -1.67 35.36 -3.96
CA LEU A 165 -2.11 35.62 -5.32
C LEU A 165 -2.56 37.09 -5.43
N PRO A 166 -2.16 37.82 -6.50
CA PRO A 166 -2.72 39.13 -6.77
C PRO A 166 -4.23 39.00 -7.03
N ARG A 167 -4.99 39.99 -6.56
CA ARG A 167 -6.43 40.09 -6.83
C ARG A 167 -6.68 40.52 -8.28
#